data_AF-A0A7Z1Q6Z0-F1
#
_entry.id   AF-A0A7Z1Q6Z0-F1
#
_cell.length_a   1.000
_cell.length_b   1.000
_cell.length_c   1.000
_cell.angle_alpha   90.00
_cell.angle_beta   90.00
_cell.angle_gamma   90.00
#
_symmetry.space_group_name_H-M   'P 1'
#
loop_
_entity.id
_entity.type
_entity.pdbx_description
1 polymer ?
#
loop_
_entity_poly.entity_id
_entity_poly.type
_entity_poly.pdbx_seq_one_letter_code
_entity_poly.pdbx_strand_id
1 'polypeptide(L)'
;MMSIAQVRSAGSAAGYYTDQDNYYVLGSMEDRWAGKGAEQLGLQGAVDKDVFTRVLEGRLPGGADLSRQQDGTNKHRPGYDLTFSAPKSVSLMAMLGGDKRLIDAHNRAVTEAVRQVESLASTRVMTDGQSETVLTGNLVVALFNHDTSRDQEPQIHTHAVVVNATRHDGEWKTLSSDKV
;
A
#
# COMPACT_ATOMS: atom_id res chain seq x y z
N MET A 1 -10.02 2.25 -12.83
CA MET A 1 -10.21 0.82 -12.49
C MET A 1 -9.31 0.46 -11.31
N MET A 2 -9.61 -0.61 -10.58
CA MET A 2 -8.74 -1.12 -9.51
C MET A 2 -8.32 -2.56 -9.83
N SER A 3 -7.02 -2.82 -9.86
CA SER A 3 -6.47 -4.18 -9.90
C SER A 3 -5.86 -4.53 -8.54
N ILE A 4 -5.87 -5.82 -8.20
CA ILE A 4 -5.35 -6.34 -6.93
C ILE A 4 -4.28 -7.37 -7.25
N ALA A 5 -3.10 -7.21 -6.66
CA ALA A 5 -2.01 -8.18 -6.74
C ALA A 5 -1.41 -8.45 -5.37
N GLN A 6 -0.83 -9.63 -5.18
CA GLN A 6 0.00 -9.91 -4.01
C GLN A 6 1.41 -9.35 -4.24
N VAL A 7 1.95 -8.66 -3.23
CA VAL A 7 3.35 -8.20 -3.26
C VAL A 7 4.27 -9.42 -3.11
N ARG A 8 5.12 -9.67 -4.12
CA ARG A 8 5.91 -10.92 -4.23
C ARG A 8 7.03 -11.04 -3.20
N SER A 9 7.80 -9.98 -2.99
CA SER A 9 8.89 -9.94 -2.01
C SER A 9 9.17 -8.52 -1.56
N ALA A 10 9.59 -8.32 -0.31
CA ALA A 10 9.88 -6.99 0.23
C ALA A 10 11.00 -6.28 -0.54
N GLY A 11 12.13 -6.97 -0.76
CA GLY A 11 13.29 -6.40 -1.45
C GLY A 11 13.03 -6.01 -2.90
N SER A 12 12.36 -6.87 -3.68
CA SER A 12 12.02 -6.52 -5.08
C SER A 12 10.96 -5.42 -5.16
N ALA A 13 10.02 -5.39 -4.22
CA ALA A 13 8.93 -4.42 -4.19
C ALA A 13 9.45 -3.00 -3.92
N ALA A 14 10.31 -2.83 -2.92
CA ALA A 14 10.87 -1.52 -2.59
C ALA A 14 11.70 -0.93 -3.74
N GLY A 15 12.46 -1.77 -4.46
CA GLY A 15 13.14 -1.36 -5.69
C GLY A 15 12.16 -0.93 -6.77
N TYR A 16 11.19 -1.79 -7.08
CA TYR A 16 10.21 -1.54 -8.14
C TYR A 16 9.38 -0.28 -7.93
N TYR A 17 8.80 -0.06 -6.74
CA TYR A 17 7.91 1.08 -6.53
C TYR A 17 8.63 2.43 -6.52
N THR A 18 9.93 2.45 -6.19
CA THR A 18 10.72 3.69 -6.05
C THR A 18 11.57 4.03 -7.27
N ASP A 19 11.53 3.20 -8.31
CA ASP A 19 12.35 3.37 -9.51
C ASP A 19 11.96 4.64 -10.29
N GLN A 20 12.97 5.44 -10.67
CA GLN A 20 12.80 6.73 -11.36
C GLN A 20 12.12 6.59 -12.72
N ASP A 21 12.30 5.45 -13.40
CA ASP A 21 11.67 5.19 -14.69
C ASP A 21 10.14 5.16 -14.61
N ASN A 22 9.57 4.92 -13.42
CA ASN A 22 8.13 4.79 -13.25
C ASN A 22 7.38 6.12 -13.05
N TYR A 23 8.09 7.23 -12.83
CA TYR A 23 7.49 8.57 -12.60
C TYR A 23 8.23 9.69 -13.34
N TYR A 24 8.98 9.33 -14.39
CA TYR A 24 9.81 10.27 -15.14
C TYR A 24 9.00 11.42 -15.74
N VAL A 25 7.81 11.17 -16.27
CA VAL A 25 6.96 12.17 -16.93
C VAL A 25 6.26 13.07 -15.91
N LEU A 26 5.85 12.52 -14.75
CA LEU A 26 5.32 13.32 -13.65
C LEU A 26 6.39 14.22 -13.01
N GLY A 27 7.67 13.81 -13.07
CA GLY A 27 8.81 14.51 -12.46
C GLY A 27 8.88 14.39 -10.94
N SER A 28 7.89 13.76 -10.31
CA SER A 28 7.87 13.38 -8.90
C SER A 28 6.90 12.20 -8.71
N MET A 29 7.28 11.25 -7.86
CA MET A 29 6.47 10.09 -7.50
C MET A 29 5.29 10.43 -6.56
N GLU A 30 5.35 11.60 -5.91
CA GLU A 30 4.41 12.00 -4.84
C GLU A 30 4.06 10.86 -3.86
N ASP A 31 5.10 10.14 -3.43
CA ASP A 31 4.96 9.03 -2.53
C ASP A 31 4.56 9.49 -1.14
N ARG A 32 3.64 8.74 -0.52
CA ARG A 32 3.09 9.11 0.78
C ARG A 32 2.51 7.94 1.56
N TRP A 33 2.65 8.02 2.88
CA TRP A 33 1.92 7.16 3.81
C TRP A 33 0.44 7.54 3.92
N ALA A 34 -0.40 6.53 4.12
CA ALA A 34 -1.83 6.65 4.35
C ALA A 34 -2.35 5.57 5.30
N GLY A 35 -3.52 5.86 5.90
CA GLY A 35 -4.21 4.97 6.85
C GLY A 35 -3.89 5.28 8.32
N LYS A 36 -4.86 5.03 9.18
CA LYS A 36 -4.77 5.21 10.64
C LYS A 36 -3.70 4.33 11.26
N GLY A 37 -3.38 3.19 10.65
CA GLY A 37 -2.29 2.33 11.10
C GLY A 37 -0.93 3.00 10.87
N ALA A 38 -0.73 3.66 9.71
CA ALA A 38 0.48 4.42 9.44
C ALA A 38 0.64 5.59 10.43
N GLU A 39 -0.45 6.32 10.70
CA GLU A 39 -0.47 7.41 11.70
C GLU A 39 -0.05 6.92 13.10
N GLN A 40 -0.57 5.76 13.53
CA GLN A 40 -0.20 5.15 14.82
C GLN A 40 1.26 4.72 14.91
N LEU A 41 1.90 4.41 13.79
CA LEU A 41 3.34 4.12 13.70
C LEU A 41 4.21 5.37 13.55
N GLY A 42 3.60 6.57 13.49
CA GLY A 42 4.29 7.81 13.20
C GLY A 42 4.77 7.93 11.75
N LEU A 43 4.23 7.14 10.84
CA LEU A 43 4.55 7.15 9.42
C LEU A 43 3.65 8.17 8.71
N GLN A 44 4.22 9.32 8.35
CA GLN A 44 3.52 10.42 7.68
C GLN A 44 4.41 11.02 6.59
N GLY A 45 3.78 11.63 5.58
CA GLY A 45 4.51 12.24 4.46
C GLY A 45 5.21 11.19 3.60
N ALA A 46 6.38 11.54 3.07
CA ALA A 46 7.15 10.72 2.12
C ALA A 46 7.54 9.34 2.69
N VAL A 47 7.67 8.38 1.79
CA VAL A 47 7.95 6.99 2.10
C VAL A 47 9.47 6.75 2.06
N ASP A 48 10.07 6.62 3.24
CA ASP A 48 11.46 6.15 3.34
C ASP A 48 11.57 4.69 2.87
N LYS A 49 12.49 4.43 1.94
CA LYS A 49 12.65 3.12 1.29
C LYS A 49 13.07 2.01 2.25
N ASP A 50 13.92 2.31 3.23
CA ASP A 50 14.42 1.31 4.18
C ASP A 50 13.35 0.99 5.24
N VAL A 51 12.60 1.99 5.66
CA VAL A 51 11.40 1.80 6.49
C VAL A 51 10.36 0.99 5.73
N PHE A 52 10.06 1.34 4.48
CA PHE A 52 9.10 0.63 3.64
C PHE A 52 9.49 -0.84 3.44
N THR A 53 10.76 -1.11 3.15
CA THR A 53 11.27 -2.48 3.03
C THR A 53 11.06 -3.26 4.32
N ARG A 54 11.41 -2.67 5.48
CA ARG A 54 11.25 -3.34 6.78
C ARG A 54 9.79 -3.61 7.14
N VAL A 55 8.87 -2.68 6.88
CA VAL A 55 7.45 -2.93 7.18
C VAL A 55 6.88 -4.04 6.28
N LEU A 56 7.32 -4.14 5.02
CA LEU A 56 6.99 -5.26 4.13
C LEU A 56 7.60 -6.60 4.59
N GLU A 57 8.64 -6.59 5.42
CA GLU A 57 9.16 -7.80 6.07
C GLU A 57 8.41 -8.14 7.37
N GLY A 58 7.45 -7.30 7.78
CA GLY A 58 6.72 -7.42 9.04
C GLY A 58 7.40 -6.73 10.22
N ARG A 59 8.47 -5.96 10.00
CA ARG A 59 9.21 -5.25 11.06
C ARG A 59 8.74 -3.80 11.15
N LEU A 60 7.92 -3.50 12.15
CA LEU A 60 7.24 -2.22 12.28
C LEU A 60 8.04 -1.22 13.14
N PRO A 61 7.93 0.09 12.87
CA PRO A 61 8.36 1.12 13.81
C PRO A 61 7.76 0.89 15.20
N GLY A 62 8.51 1.21 16.25
CA GLY A 62 8.10 0.92 17.63
C GLY A 62 8.42 -0.51 18.11
N GLY A 63 9.02 -1.35 17.27
CA GLY A 63 9.64 -2.62 17.68
C GLY A 63 8.75 -3.86 17.55
N ALA A 64 7.51 -3.73 17.06
CA ALA A 64 6.68 -4.88 16.75
C ALA A 64 7.25 -5.64 15.54
N ASP A 65 7.34 -6.96 15.65
CA ASP A 65 7.87 -7.84 14.59
C ASP A 65 6.87 -8.98 14.30
N LEU A 66 6.31 -8.95 13.10
CA LEU A 66 5.39 -9.94 12.54
C LEU A 66 6.10 -10.92 11.59
N SER A 67 7.42 -10.84 11.48
CA SER A 67 8.21 -11.75 10.65
C SER A 67 8.16 -13.16 11.20
N ARG A 68 8.24 -14.15 10.31
CA ARG A 68 8.27 -15.56 10.67
C ARG A 68 9.34 -16.28 9.87
N GLN A 69 10.51 -16.46 10.47
CA GLN A 69 11.60 -17.18 9.84
C GLN A 69 11.34 -18.69 9.86
N GLN A 70 11.34 -19.30 8.68
CA GLN A 70 11.25 -20.74 8.50
C GLN A 70 12.11 -21.15 7.31
N ASP A 71 13.01 -22.11 7.53
CA ASP A 71 13.97 -22.61 6.53
C ASP A 71 14.80 -21.49 5.86
N GLY A 72 15.23 -20.49 6.65
CA GLY A 72 15.99 -19.33 6.16
C GLY A 72 15.17 -18.32 5.35
N THR A 73 13.85 -18.48 5.28
CA THR A 73 12.95 -17.59 4.55
C THR A 73 11.91 -16.97 5.47
N ASN A 74 11.63 -15.68 5.30
CA ASN A 74 10.52 -15.03 5.98
C ASN A 74 9.19 -15.47 5.34
N LYS A 75 8.31 -16.10 6.12
CA LYS A 75 6.96 -16.53 5.69
C LYS A 75 5.90 -15.44 5.88
N HIS A 76 6.25 -14.31 6.47
CA HIS A 76 5.38 -13.15 6.50
C HIS A 76 5.06 -12.72 5.06
N ARG A 77 3.76 -12.65 4.73
CA ARG A 77 3.33 -12.11 3.43
C ARG A 77 3.52 -10.59 3.46
N PRO A 78 4.22 -9.98 2.49
CA PRO A 78 4.50 -8.54 2.57
C PRO A 78 3.26 -7.66 2.58
N GLY A 79 2.26 -8.02 1.77
CA GLY A 79 1.05 -7.23 1.62
C GLY A 79 0.38 -7.41 0.27
N TYR A 80 -0.48 -6.45 -0.04
CA TYR A 80 -1.28 -6.41 -1.26
C TYR A 80 -1.08 -5.07 -1.96
N ASP A 81 -1.00 -5.10 -3.27
CA ASP A 81 -0.94 -3.92 -4.12
C ASP A 81 -2.31 -3.68 -4.74
N LEU A 82 -2.93 -2.57 -4.35
CA LEU A 82 -4.17 -2.07 -4.94
C LEU A 82 -3.80 -0.96 -5.93
N THR A 83 -3.76 -1.31 -7.21
CA THR A 83 -3.39 -0.34 -8.25
C THR A 83 -4.64 0.35 -8.77
N PHE A 84 -4.71 1.66 -8.57
CA PHE A 84 -5.79 2.51 -9.06
C PHE A 84 -5.35 3.21 -10.35
N SER A 85 -5.89 2.79 -11.49
CA SER A 85 -5.55 3.40 -12.78
C SER A 85 -6.63 4.38 -13.23
N ALA A 86 -6.22 5.60 -13.55
CA ALA A 86 -7.07 6.60 -14.15
C ALA A 86 -7.48 6.20 -15.59
N PRO A 87 -8.63 6.67 -16.10
CA PRO A 87 -8.97 6.52 -17.50
C PRO A 87 -7.89 7.12 -18.42
N LYS A 88 -7.72 6.54 -19.62
CA LYS A 88 -6.68 6.95 -20.56
C LYS A 88 -6.77 8.43 -20.93
N SER A 89 -7.97 8.96 -21.18
CA SER A 89 -8.18 10.38 -21.49
C SER A 89 -7.73 11.31 -20.35
N VAL A 90 -7.99 10.94 -19.09
CA VAL A 90 -7.52 11.69 -17.91
C VAL A 90 -5.99 11.69 -17.86
N SER A 91 -5.37 10.53 -18.10
CA SER A 91 -3.90 10.41 -18.12
C SER A 91 -3.27 11.28 -19.20
N LEU A 92 -3.82 11.29 -20.42
CA LEU A 92 -3.34 12.12 -21.51
C LEU A 92 -3.47 13.62 -21.21
N MET A 93 -4.63 14.07 -20.71
CA MET A 93 -4.84 15.48 -20.39
C MET A 93 -3.95 15.97 -19.24
N ALA A 94 -3.68 15.11 -18.26
CA ALA A 94 -2.81 15.43 -17.14
C ALA A 94 -1.32 15.50 -17.55
N MET A 95 -0.84 14.47 -18.26
CA MET A 95 0.60 14.32 -18.56
C MET A 95 1.02 15.10 -19.81
N LEU A 96 0.29 14.95 -20.92
CA LEU A 96 0.62 15.59 -22.21
C LEU A 96 -0.05 16.95 -22.33
N GLY A 97 -1.28 17.08 -21.82
CA GLY A 97 -1.99 18.36 -21.76
C GLY A 97 -1.51 19.28 -20.63
N GLY A 98 -0.73 18.76 -19.67
CA GLY A 98 -0.14 19.54 -18.57
C GLY A 98 -1.13 19.96 -17.48
N ASP A 99 -2.37 19.46 -17.47
CA ASP A 99 -3.37 19.82 -16.47
C ASP A 99 -3.15 19.10 -15.13
N LYS A 100 -2.29 19.68 -14.29
CA LYS A 100 -1.93 19.13 -12.98
C LYS A 100 -3.12 18.95 -12.03
N ARG A 101 -4.23 19.67 -12.23
CA ARG A 101 -5.44 19.54 -11.38
C ARG A 101 -6.05 18.14 -11.49
N LEU A 102 -5.82 17.45 -12.61
CA LEU A 102 -6.26 16.07 -12.81
C LEU A 102 -5.42 15.07 -12.00
N ILE A 103 -4.14 15.36 -11.78
CA ILE A 103 -3.27 14.57 -10.89
C ILE A 103 -3.76 14.73 -9.44
N ASP A 104 -4.04 15.96 -9.00
CA ASP A 104 -4.61 16.22 -7.68
C ASP A 104 -5.96 15.54 -7.49
N ALA A 105 -6.81 15.56 -8.52
CA ALA A 105 -8.11 14.89 -8.49
C ALA A 105 -7.96 13.37 -8.38
N HIS A 106 -7.03 12.78 -9.12
CA HIS A 106 -6.68 11.36 -9.03
C HIS A 106 -6.20 11.02 -7.61
N ASN A 107 -5.26 11.80 -7.07
CA ASN A 107 -4.75 11.61 -5.70
C ASN A 107 -5.86 11.64 -4.64
N ARG A 108 -6.78 12.61 -4.72
CA ARG A 108 -7.94 12.69 -3.81
C ARG A 108 -8.86 11.48 -3.94
N ALA A 109 -9.12 11.03 -5.17
CA ALA A 109 -9.96 9.85 -5.42
C ALA A 109 -9.34 8.57 -4.84
N VAL A 110 -8.02 8.39 -5.00
CA VAL A 110 -7.28 7.27 -4.40
C VAL A 110 -7.33 7.34 -2.87
N THR A 111 -7.09 8.50 -2.28
CA THR A 111 -7.17 8.66 -0.82
C THR A 111 -8.55 8.29 -0.28
N GLU A 112 -9.63 8.69 -0.95
CA GLU A 112 -10.98 8.33 -0.52
C GLU A 112 -11.26 6.83 -0.70
N ALA A 113 -10.84 6.23 -1.81
CA ALA A 113 -10.96 4.79 -2.01
C ALA A 113 -10.20 4.00 -0.94
N VAL A 114 -8.98 4.42 -0.58
CA VAL A 114 -8.16 3.79 0.46
C VAL A 114 -8.83 3.89 1.84
N ARG A 115 -9.51 5.00 2.16
CA ARG A 115 -10.30 5.12 3.41
C ARG A 115 -11.43 4.09 3.47
N GLN A 116 -12.12 3.86 2.35
CA GLN A 116 -13.16 2.84 2.28
C GLN A 116 -12.57 1.42 2.42
N VAL A 117 -11.44 1.15 1.77
CA VAL A 117 -10.70 -0.12 1.95
C VAL A 117 -10.28 -0.32 3.42
N GLU A 118 -9.81 0.73 4.08
CA GLU A 118 -9.42 0.69 5.50
C GLU A 118 -10.59 0.31 6.41
N SER A 119 -11.83 0.70 6.09
CA SER A 119 -13.01 0.28 6.86
C SER A 119 -13.27 -1.23 6.83
N LEU A 120 -12.73 -1.92 5.82
CA LEU A 120 -12.83 -3.38 5.65
C LEU A 120 -11.66 -4.13 6.29
N ALA A 121 -10.68 -3.41 6.87
CA ALA A 121 -9.53 -4.03 7.51
C ALA A 121 -9.99 -4.91 8.66
N SER A 122 -9.50 -6.15 8.67
CA SER A 122 -9.81 -7.15 9.67
C SER A 122 -8.59 -7.98 10.01
N THR A 123 -8.63 -8.62 11.17
CA THR A 123 -7.64 -9.61 11.60
C THR A 123 -8.32 -10.85 12.14
N ARG A 124 -7.57 -11.93 12.25
CA ARG A 124 -8.03 -13.19 12.81
C ARG A 124 -7.64 -13.24 14.28
N VAL A 125 -8.62 -13.45 15.15
CA VAL A 125 -8.44 -13.64 16.59
C VAL A 125 -8.83 -15.07 16.95
N MET A 126 -8.22 -15.60 18.01
CA MET A 126 -8.58 -16.90 18.57
C MET A 126 -9.05 -16.69 20.00
N THR A 127 -10.31 -17.03 20.25
CA THR A 127 -11.00 -16.88 21.54
C THR A 127 -11.53 -18.27 21.91
N ASP A 128 -11.12 -18.81 23.06
CA ASP A 128 -11.52 -20.15 23.53
C ASP A 128 -11.36 -21.28 22.51
N GLY A 129 -10.28 -21.24 21.71
CA GLY A 129 -9.97 -22.24 20.68
C GLY A 129 -10.79 -22.12 19.40
N GLN A 130 -11.74 -21.19 19.34
CA GLN A 130 -12.47 -20.84 18.12
C GLN A 130 -11.83 -19.62 17.48
N SER A 131 -11.83 -19.58 16.15
CA SER A 131 -11.24 -18.46 15.44
C SER A 131 -12.28 -17.64 14.72
N GLU A 132 -12.18 -16.33 14.91
CA GLU A 132 -13.10 -15.32 14.41
C GLU A 132 -12.35 -14.25 13.63
N THR A 133 -13.01 -13.67 12.64
CA THR A 133 -12.50 -12.49 11.93
C THR A 133 -13.17 -11.26 12.52
N VAL A 134 -12.36 -10.31 12.99
CA VAL A 134 -12.84 -9.08 13.61
C VAL A 134 -12.34 -7.87 12.83
N LEU A 135 -13.20 -6.87 12.65
CA LEU A 135 -12.84 -5.62 12.01
C LEU A 135 -11.91 -4.81 12.92
N THR A 136 -10.85 -4.27 12.32
CA THR A 136 -9.85 -3.44 13.00
C THR A 136 -9.90 -1.99 12.56
N GLY A 137 -10.36 -1.72 11.33
CA GLY A 137 -10.59 -0.37 10.80
C GLY A 137 -9.33 0.49 10.70
N ASN A 138 -8.15 -0.12 10.59
CA ASN A 138 -6.87 0.56 10.43
C ASN A 138 -5.91 -0.21 9.54
N LEU A 139 -5.26 0.51 8.61
CA LEU A 139 -4.24 -0.03 7.69
C LEU A 139 -2.97 0.81 7.71
N VAL A 140 -1.86 0.18 7.32
CA VAL A 140 -0.62 0.85 6.96
C VAL A 140 -0.50 0.76 5.44
N VAL A 141 -0.57 1.90 4.74
CA VAL A 141 -0.58 1.95 3.27
C VAL A 141 0.49 2.91 2.77
N ALA A 142 1.32 2.46 1.83
CA ALA A 142 2.21 3.34 1.06
C ALA A 142 1.62 3.58 -0.33
N LEU A 143 1.48 4.84 -0.72
CA LEU A 143 0.97 5.25 -2.03
C LEU A 143 2.14 5.71 -2.91
N PHE A 144 2.22 5.17 -4.13
CA PHE A 144 3.23 5.57 -5.13
C PHE A 144 2.52 5.90 -6.44
N ASN A 145 2.68 7.12 -6.96
CA ASN A 145 2.14 7.47 -8.28
C ASN A 145 3.14 7.12 -9.37
N HIS A 146 2.67 6.37 -10.36
CA HIS A 146 3.39 6.02 -11.58
C HIS A 146 2.62 6.52 -12.80
N ASP A 147 3.32 6.63 -13.94
CA ASP A 147 2.81 7.36 -15.10
C ASP A 147 2.84 6.59 -16.42
N THR A 148 3.44 5.40 -16.43
CA THR A 148 3.66 4.62 -17.64
C THR A 148 3.12 3.20 -17.46
N SER A 149 2.34 2.72 -18.43
CA SER A 149 1.80 1.36 -18.40
C SER A 149 2.87 0.31 -18.74
N ARG A 150 2.54 -0.97 -18.56
CA ARG A 150 3.39 -2.10 -19.00
C ARG A 150 3.68 -2.10 -20.50
N ASP A 151 2.76 -1.56 -21.29
CA ASP A 151 2.89 -1.42 -22.75
C ASP A 151 3.55 -0.08 -23.14
N GLN A 152 4.15 0.63 -22.17
CA GLN A 152 4.85 1.92 -22.35
C GLN A 152 3.95 3.08 -22.81
N GLU A 153 2.68 3.05 -22.41
CA GLU A 153 1.70 4.08 -22.75
C GLU A 153 1.40 5.00 -21.56
N PRO A 154 1.12 6.31 -21.78
CA PRO A 154 0.78 7.23 -20.69
C PRO A 154 -0.43 6.75 -19.87
N GLN A 155 -0.21 6.47 -18.59
CA GLN A 155 -1.21 5.96 -17.68
C GLN A 155 -0.89 6.41 -16.26
N ILE A 156 -1.63 7.39 -15.76
CA ILE A 156 -1.58 7.75 -14.36
C ILE A 156 -2.21 6.61 -13.56
N HIS A 157 -1.44 6.06 -12.63
CA HIS A 157 -1.93 5.09 -11.68
C HIS A 157 -1.23 5.23 -10.34
N THR A 158 -1.91 4.84 -9.27
CA THR A 158 -1.32 4.79 -7.93
C THR A 158 -1.27 3.36 -7.46
N HIS A 159 -0.07 2.90 -7.09
CA HIS A 159 0.11 1.69 -6.31
C HIS A 159 -0.17 2.02 -4.84
N ALA A 160 -1.30 1.54 -4.32
CA ALA A 160 -1.59 1.59 -2.89
C ALA A 160 -1.19 0.26 -2.26
N VAL A 161 0.04 0.21 -1.76
CA VAL A 161 0.63 -0.97 -1.15
C VAL A 161 0.15 -1.07 0.30
N VAL A 162 -0.81 -1.96 0.53
CA VAL A 162 -1.36 -2.30 1.84
C VAL A 162 -0.42 -3.30 2.51
N VAL A 163 0.26 -2.88 3.57
CA VAL A 163 1.12 -3.75 4.38
C VAL A 163 0.26 -4.77 5.12
N ASN A 164 0.75 -6.00 5.24
CA ASN A 164 0.06 -7.07 5.97
C ASN A 164 0.17 -6.91 7.50
N ALA A 165 -0.28 -5.77 8.00
CA ALA A 165 -0.29 -5.41 9.41
C ALA A 165 -1.51 -4.55 9.73
N THR A 166 -2.16 -4.86 10.83
CA THR A 166 -3.25 -4.06 11.40
C THR A 166 -3.19 -4.18 12.92
N ARG A 167 -3.66 -3.15 13.62
CA ARG A 167 -3.64 -3.10 15.07
C ARG A 167 -4.99 -3.52 15.65
N HIS A 168 -4.96 -4.40 16.65
CA HIS A 168 -6.13 -4.87 17.38
C HIS A 168 -5.75 -5.10 18.85
N ASP A 169 -6.53 -4.56 19.78
CA ASP A 169 -6.31 -4.68 21.23
C ASP A 169 -4.87 -4.36 21.69
N GLY A 170 -4.31 -3.29 21.11
CA GLY A 170 -2.98 -2.80 21.45
C GLY A 170 -1.83 -3.51 20.72
N GLU A 171 -2.08 -4.68 20.14
CA GLU A 171 -1.10 -5.48 19.41
C GLU A 171 -1.19 -5.31 17.90
N TRP A 172 -0.06 -5.49 17.21
CA TRP A 172 -0.03 -5.64 15.76
C TRP A 172 -0.26 -7.10 15.39
N LYS A 173 -1.12 -7.33 14.41
CA LYS A 173 -1.46 -8.66 13.87
C LYS A 173 -1.47 -8.59 12.34
N THR A 174 -1.40 -9.74 11.67
CA THR A 174 -1.56 -9.82 10.21
C THR A 174 -3.02 -9.58 9.81
N LEU A 175 -3.24 -9.11 8.58
CA LEU A 175 -4.60 -9.00 8.03
C LEU A 175 -5.24 -10.37 7.86
N SER A 176 -6.56 -10.44 8.01
CA SER A 176 -7.31 -11.65 7.70
C SER A 176 -7.30 -11.93 6.20
N SER A 177 -7.20 -13.21 5.84
CA SER A 177 -7.43 -13.69 4.47
C SER A 177 -8.89 -14.08 4.22
N ASP A 178 -9.70 -14.08 5.28
CA ASP A 178 -11.06 -14.59 5.26
C ASP A 178 -12.04 -13.41 5.20
N LYS A 179 -13.16 -13.58 4.49
CA LYS A 179 -14.21 -12.56 4.45
C LYS A 179 -14.92 -12.51 5.81
N VAL A 180 -15.22 -11.29 6.26
CA VAL A 180 -16.23 -11.05 7.31
C VAL A 180 -17.60 -11.31 6.72
#